data_AF-A0A2H9TMW8-F1
#
_entry.id   AF-A0A2H9TMW8-F1
#
_cell.length_a   1.000
_cell.length_b   1.000
_cell.length_c   1.000
_cell.angle_alpha   90.00
_cell.angle_beta   90.00
_cell.angle_gamma   90.00
#
_symmetry.space_group_name_H-M   'P 1'
#
loop_
_entity.id
_entity.type
_entity.pdbx_description
1 polymer ?
#
loop_
_entity_poly.entity_id
_entity_poly.type
_entity_poly.pdbx_seq_one_letter_code
_entity_poly.pdbx_strand_id
1 'polypeptide(L)'
;MPAEVMSEHSPAQSEVLNKYQAAAELANKALAYALALVSPGASALSICVRTDEELTQLATKVYRGVSKGISFPCCVSVNNTLCHFSPMDVESDVQLKEGDLVKVELGAHIDGFPALVASSVVVGATKDKPATGLAADLVHAAHLTAEAALRLIRDGKSSAETAATLKKLTGELNVSFVEGMISHSVSKDRLAHDKMIIVNPSDQQAKMVQPCVFSNYDVFVVDVAISSAEGKVEPNDNLRTNIYCRTGDTYSLRLKTSRAVVSEASSRFGTMAFHIRQLEDSTKARMGLLECTQHGVTNAYEVLEDKKDALTARVMFTTVLLPAGPLKITDYKYDIQTVKPAVAVKSKELLELLDAPVRVTKKDKRTAA
;
A
#
# COMPACT_ATOMS: atom_id res chain seq x y z
N MET A 1 -1.20 19.42 -15.82
CA MET A 1 -2.17 19.10 -16.90
C MET A 1 -3.32 20.10 -16.83
N PRO A 2 -3.95 20.49 -17.94
CA PRO A 2 -5.12 21.38 -17.92
C PRO A 2 -6.30 20.75 -17.16
N ALA A 3 -7.11 21.56 -16.49
CA ALA A 3 -8.26 21.12 -15.68
C ALA A 3 -9.31 20.32 -16.48
N GLU A 4 -9.38 20.49 -17.80
CA GLU A 4 -10.30 19.76 -18.69
C GLU A 4 -9.93 18.27 -18.82
N VAL A 5 -8.64 17.91 -18.84
CA VAL A 5 -8.18 16.51 -18.96
C VAL A 5 -8.42 15.72 -17.67
N MET A 6 -8.47 16.39 -16.51
CA MET A 6 -8.82 15.77 -15.23
C MET A 6 -10.27 15.27 -15.17
N SER A 7 -11.15 15.79 -16.05
CA SER A 7 -12.56 15.38 -16.09
C SER A 7 -12.79 14.05 -16.85
N GLU A 8 -11.92 13.71 -17.81
CA GLU A 8 -12.05 12.49 -18.63
C GLU A 8 -11.57 11.22 -17.92
N HIS A 9 -10.69 11.35 -16.92
CA HIS A 9 -10.15 10.23 -16.16
C HIS A 9 -10.67 10.18 -14.73
N SER A 10 -11.79 10.86 -14.49
CA SER A 10 -12.44 10.90 -13.17
C SER A 10 -13.30 9.66 -12.93
N PRO A 11 -13.27 9.07 -11.72
CA PRO A 11 -14.24 8.06 -11.29
C PRO A 11 -15.70 8.51 -11.28
N ALA A 12 -15.99 9.79 -11.56
CA ALA A 12 -17.34 10.26 -11.88
C ALA A 12 -17.91 9.54 -13.11
N GLN A 13 -17.05 9.12 -14.02
CA GLN A 13 -17.42 8.30 -15.18
C GLN A 13 -17.46 6.83 -14.79
N SER A 14 -18.57 6.15 -15.11
CA SER A 14 -18.73 4.72 -14.75
C SER A 14 -17.65 3.83 -15.36
N GLU A 15 -17.16 4.13 -16.56
CA GLU A 15 -16.07 3.35 -17.18
C GLU A 15 -14.78 3.42 -16.36
N VAL A 16 -14.40 4.62 -15.90
CA VAL A 16 -13.21 4.81 -15.06
C VAL A 16 -13.36 4.09 -13.73
N LEU A 17 -14.53 4.25 -13.07
CA LEU A 17 -14.80 3.55 -11.81
C LEU A 17 -14.75 2.02 -11.99
N ASN A 18 -15.28 1.49 -13.09
CA ASN A 18 -15.23 0.06 -13.41
C ASN A 18 -13.78 -0.44 -13.62
N LYS A 19 -12.90 0.37 -14.20
CA LYS A 19 -11.47 0.03 -14.36
C LYS A 19 -10.76 -0.03 -13.00
N TYR A 20 -11.00 0.94 -12.11
CA TYR A 20 -10.51 0.89 -10.73
C TYR A 20 -11.02 -0.33 -9.97
N GLN A 21 -12.32 -0.64 -10.07
CA GLN A 21 -12.91 -1.81 -9.42
C GLN A 21 -12.35 -3.12 -9.96
N ALA A 22 -12.13 -3.23 -11.27
CA ALA A 22 -11.52 -4.40 -11.88
C ALA A 22 -10.04 -4.57 -11.47
N ALA A 23 -9.27 -3.49 -11.42
CA ALA A 23 -7.91 -3.50 -10.87
C ALA A 23 -7.92 -3.96 -9.40
N ALA A 24 -8.85 -3.44 -8.60
CA ALA A 24 -8.98 -3.82 -7.20
C ALA A 24 -9.38 -5.29 -7.04
N GLU A 25 -10.24 -5.84 -7.90
CA GLU A 25 -10.59 -7.25 -7.88
C GLU A 25 -9.39 -8.16 -8.17
N LEU A 26 -8.53 -7.77 -9.12
CA LEU A 26 -7.27 -8.48 -9.39
C LEU A 26 -6.34 -8.44 -8.17
N ALA A 27 -6.15 -7.27 -7.58
CA ALA A 27 -5.33 -7.10 -6.37
C ALA A 27 -5.87 -7.93 -5.19
N ASN A 28 -7.19 -7.93 -4.98
CA ASN A 28 -7.83 -8.72 -3.91
C ASN A 28 -7.62 -10.23 -4.10
N LYS A 29 -7.74 -10.73 -5.34
CA LYS A 29 -7.51 -12.15 -5.66
C LYS A 29 -6.04 -12.53 -5.46
N ALA A 30 -5.12 -11.70 -5.95
CA ALA A 30 -3.68 -11.92 -5.77
C ALA A 30 -3.28 -11.89 -4.29
N LEU A 31 -3.82 -10.96 -3.50
CA LEU A 31 -3.57 -10.90 -2.05
C LEU A 31 -4.10 -12.15 -1.35
N ALA A 32 -5.32 -12.60 -1.67
CA ALA A 32 -5.88 -13.83 -1.10
C ALA A 32 -5.02 -15.05 -1.45
N TYR A 33 -4.51 -15.13 -2.69
CA TYR A 33 -3.58 -16.17 -3.11
C TYR A 33 -2.27 -16.12 -2.31
N ALA A 34 -1.65 -14.94 -2.19
CA ALA A 34 -0.42 -14.76 -1.43
C ALA A 34 -0.57 -15.16 0.03
N LEU A 35 -1.65 -14.71 0.69
CA LEU A 35 -1.94 -15.04 2.09
C LEU A 35 -2.18 -16.55 2.30
N ALA A 36 -2.74 -17.25 1.31
CA ALA A 36 -2.88 -18.71 1.37
C ALA A 36 -1.55 -19.47 1.30
N LEU A 37 -0.48 -18.82 0.84
CA LEU A 37 0.89 -19.36 0.83
C LEU A 37 1.68 -19.03 2.10
N VAL A 38 1.16 -18.15 2.97
CA VAL A 38 1.82 -17.76 4.22
C VAL A 38 1.66 -18.88 5.24
N SER A 39 2.70 -19.69 5.41
CA SER A 39 2.76 -20.78 6.38
C SER A 39 4.16 -20.90 6.99
N PRO A 40 4.32 -21.57 8.15
CA PRO A 40 5.64 -21.90 8.67
C PRO A 40 6.49 -22.64 7.63
N GLY A 41 7.75 -22.22 7.47
CA GLY A 41 8.70 -22.75 6.50
C GLY A 41 8.47 -22.32 5.05
N ALA A 42 7.51 -21.43 4.78
CA ALA A 42 7.32 -20.89 3.44
C ALA A 42 8.40 -19.87 3.09
N SER A 43 8.82 -19.85 1.83
CA SER A 43 9.81 -18.92 1.28
C SER A 43 9.15 -17.60 0.88
N ALA A 44 9.64 -16.46 1.39
CA ALA A 44 9.19 -15.14 0.98
C ALA A 44 9.38 -14.91 -0.54
N LEU A 45 10.54 -15.31 -1.08
CA LEU A 45 10.83 -15.33 -2.52
C LEU A 45 9.75 -16.08 -3.31
N SER A 46 9.43 -17.30 -2.88
CA SER A 46 8.43 -18.13 -3.58
C SER A 46 7.05 -17.50 -3.54
N ILE A 47 6.64 -16.90 -2.41
CA ILE A 47 5.36 -16.21 -2.29
C ILE A 47 5.31 -15.02 -3.26
N CYS A 48 6.35 -14.18 -3.29
CA CYS A 48 6.43 -13.04 -4.21
C CYS A 48 6.30 -13.47 -5.67
N VAL A 49 7.14 -14.40 -6.13
CA VAL A 49 7.17 -14.84 -7.53
C VAL A 49 5.85 -15.46 -7.96
N ARG A 50 5.32 -16.40 -7.17
CA ARG A 50 4.08 -17.09 -7.50
C ARG A 50 2.87 -16.16 -7.51
N THR A 51 2.88 -15.13 -6.66
CA THR A 51 1.79 -14.15 -6.61
C THR A 51 1.82 -13.21 -7.81
N ASP A 52 3.01 -12.74 -8.21
CA ASP A 52 3.17 -11.92 -9.43
C ASP A 52 2.75 -12.69 -10.69
N GLU A 53 3.09 -13.98 -10.77
CA GLU A 53 2.66 -14.88 -11.84
C GLU A 53 1.13 -15.04 -11.87
N GLU A 54 0.51 -15.33 -10.73
CA GLU A 54 -0.95 -15.45 -10.62
C GLU A 54 -1.66 -14.15 -11.02
N LEU A 55 -1.19 -12.99 -10.52
CA LEU A 55 -1.76 -11.69 -10.86
C LEU A 55 -1.65 -11.42 -12.36
N THR A 56 -0.49 -11.69 -12.96
CA THR A 56 -0.27 -11.55 -14.40
C THR A 56 -1.24 -12.43 -15.19
N GLN A 57 -1.41 -13.70 -14.79
CA GLN A 57 -2.34 -14.63 -15.43
C GLN A 57 -3.80 -14.18 -15.29
N LEU A 58 -4.23 -13.73 -14.10
CA LEU A 58 -5.57 -13.19 -13.87
C LEU A 58 -5.84 -11.96 -14.74
N ALA A 59 -4.87 -11.06 -14.86
CA ALA A 59 -4.99 -9.86 -15.68
C ALA A 59 -5.24 -10.19 -17.16
N THR A 60 -4.66 -11.27 -17.72
CA THR A 60 -4.91 -11.66 -19.12
C THR A 60 -6.39 -11.97 -19.43
N LYS A 61 -7.18 -12.31 -18.41
CA LYS A 61 -8.58 -12.74 -18.53
C LYS A 61 -9.58 -11.57 -18.60
N VAL A 62 -9.14 -10.35 -18.31
CA VAL A 62 -10.00 -9.16 -18.25
C VAL A 62 -9.51 -8.07 -19.20
N TYR A 63 -10.40 -7.22 -19.71
CA TYR A 63 -10.13 -6.05 -20.57
C TYR A 63 -9.16 -6.30 -21.75
N ARG A 64 -9.68 -6.33 -22.99
CA ARG A 64 -8.84 -6.47 -24.21
C ARG A 64 -8.39 -5.10 -24.74
N GLY A 65 -7.21 -5.05 -25.36
CA GLY A 65 -6.73 -3.85 -26.06
C GLY A 65 -6.22 -2.71 -25.18
N VAL A 66 -6.10 -2.91 -23.87
CA VAL A 66 -5.56 -1.92 -22.92
C VAL A 66 -4.40 -2.51 -22.12
N SER A 67 -3.50 -1.63 -21.65
CA SER A 67 -2.43 -1.98 -20.71
C SER A 67 -3.02 -2.44 -19.38
N LYS A 68 -2.47 -3.50 -18.79
CA LYS A 68 -2.97 -4.10 -17.54
C LYS A 68 -1.94 -5.05 -16.96
N GLY A 69 -2.02 -5.26 -15.65
CA GLY A 69 -1.13 -6.18 -14.94
C GLY A 69 -0.80 -5.67 -13.54
N ILE A 70 0.44 -5.88 -13.14
CA ILE A 70 0.99 -5.48 -11.84
C ILE A 70 1.16 -3.95 -11.82
N SER A 71 0.60 -3.28 -10.82
CA SER A 71 0.92 -1.88 -10.52
C SER A 71 2.04 -1.74 -9.50
N PHE A 72 2.14 -2.71 -8.59
CA PHE A 72 3.18 -2.83 -7.59
C PHE A 72 3.49 -4.32 -7.33
N PRO A 73 4.76 -4.77 -7.48
CA PRO A 73 5.12 -6.18 -7.31
C PRO A 73 4.83 -6.70 -5.89
N CYS A 74 4.59 -8.00 -5.77
CA CYS A 74 4.38 -8.63 -4.48
C CYS A 74 5.60 -8.50 -3.57
N CYS A 75 5.37 -8.04 -2.34
CA CYS A 75 6.37 -7.91 -1.27
C CYS A 75 5.89 -8.68 -0.04
N VAL A 76 6.82 -9.31 0.68
CA VAL A 76 6.56 -10.10 1.89
C VAL A 76 7.53 -9.68 3.00
N SER A 77 7.18 -8.65 3.77
CA SER A 77 8.06 -8.08 4.80
C SER A 77 7.78 -8.68 6.19
N VAL A 78 8.81 -9.14 6.89
CA VAL A 78 8.69 -9.93 8.13
C VAL A 78 9.12 -9.11 9.36
N ASN A 79 8.34 -9.20 10.45
CA ASN A 79 8.64 -8.61 11.76
C ASN A 79 8.98 -7.11 11.72
N ASN A 80 10.22 -6.73 12.04
CA ASN A 80 10.68 -5.33 12.06
C ASN A 80 10.84 -4.72 10.67
N THR A 81 11.04 -5.54 9.62
CA THR A 81 11.04 -5.06 8.23
C THR A 81 9.66 -4.55 7.87
N LEU A 82 9.52 -3.28 7.50
CA LEU A 82 8.24 -2.62 7.26
C LEU A 82 7.65 -2.95 5.88
N CYS A 83 8.42 -2.75 4.80
CA CYS A 83 7.88 -2.77 3.44
C CYS A 83 8.92 -3.16 2.38
N HIS A 84 8.44 -3.35 1.15
CA HIS A 84 9.22 -3.52 -0.08
C HIS A 84 10.19 -4.70 -0.14
N PHE A 85 10.11 -5.64 0.80
CA PHE A 85 10.94 -6.84 0.76
C PHE A 85 10.43 -7.81 -0.29
N SER A 86 11.11 -7.83 -1.44
CA SER A 86 10.94 -8.81 -2.51
C SER A 86 12.34 -9.32 -2.89
N PRO A 87 12.80 -10.44 -2.32
CA PRO A 87 14.17 -10.93 -2.49
C PRO A 87 14.41 -11.46 -3.89
N MET A 88 15.62 -11.30 -4.42
CA MET A 88 15.93 -11.67 -5.82
C MET A 88 16.19 -13.17 -5.98
N ASP A 89 16.84 -13.78 -4.99
CA ASP A 89 17.43 -15.11 -5.05
C ASP A 89 17.35 -15.79 -3.67
N VAL A 90 17.76 -17.06 -3.62
CA VAL A 90 17.71 -17.88 -2.41
C VAL A 90 18.64 -17.35 -1.32
N GLU A 91 19.74 -16.68 -1.69
CA GLU A 91 20.70 -16.10 -0.73
C GLU A 91 20.10 -14.93 0.04
N SER A 92 19.23 -14.15 -0.62
CA SER A 92 18.50 -13.03 -0.02
C SER A 92 17.12 -13.42 0.53
N ASP A 93 16.73 -14.70 0.45
CA ASP A 93 15.41 -15.19 0.86
C ASP A 93 15.26 -15.32 2.38
N VAL A 94 14.01 -15.22 2.85
CA VAL A 94 13.63 -15.43 4.25
C VAL A 94 12.58 -16.54 4.31
N GLN A 95 12.82 -17.54 5.15
CA GLN A 95 11.83 -18.55 5.49
C GLN A 95 10.97 -18.06 6.64
N LEU A 96 9.65 -18.08 6.46
CA LEU A 96 8.69 -17.66 7.46
C LEU A 96 8.67 -18.64 8.64
N LYS A 97 8.56 -18.12 9.86
CA LYS A 97 8.50 -18.93 11.09
C LYS A 97 7.13 -18.79 11.73
N GLU A 98 6.71 -19.82 12.45
CA GLU A 98 5.52 -19.75 13.32
C GLU A 98 5.62 -18.53 14.25
N GLY A 99 4.57 -17.71 14.28
CA GLY A 99 4.50 -16.50 15.09
C GLY A 99 5.10 -15.24 14.47
N ASP A 100 5.75 -15.33 13.30
CA ASP A 100 6.22 -14.13 12.60
C ASP A 100 5.03 -13.23 12.20
N LEU A 101 5.22 -11.92 12.33
CA LEU A 101 4.30 -10.90 11.82
C LEU A 101 4.68 -10.55 10.38
N VAL A 102 3.89 -11.03 9.42
CA VAL A 102 4.17 -10.92 7.99
C VAL A 102 3.24 -9.90 7.34
N LYS A 103 3.83 -9.00 6.56
CA LYS A 103 3.13 -7.99 5.76
C LYS A 103 3.23 -8.39 4.29
N VAL A 104 2.10 -8.61 3.65
CA VAL A 104 2.01 -8.84 2.21
C VAL A 104 1.47 -7.60 1.53
N GLU A 105 2.19 -7.06 0.54
CA GLU A 105 1.82 -5.87 -0.24
C GLU A 105 1.90 -6.18 -1.72
N LEU A 106 0.93 -5.69 -2.51
CA LEU A 106 0.94 -5.74 -3.97
C LEU A 106 -0.07 -4.75 -4.57
N GLY A 107 -0.07 -4.62 -5.90
CA GLY A 107 -1.11 -3.89 -6.61
C GLY A 107 -1.29 -4.33 -8.05
N ALA A 108 -2.45 -4.00 -8.60
CA ALA A 108 -2.79 -4.21 -10.01
C ALA A 108 -3.26 -2.91 -10.66
N HIS A 109 -3.20 -2.83 -11.99
CA HIS A 109 -3.81 -1.74 -12.76
C HIS A 109 -4.56 -2.25 -13.98
N ILE A 110 -5.56 -1.47 -14.41
CA ILE A 110 -6.26 -1.61 -15.69
C ILE A 110 -6.24 -0.26 -16.40
N ASP A 111 -5.72 -0.22 -17.63
CA ASP A 111 -5.59 1.01 -18.45
C ASP A 111 -4.95 2.18 -17.66
N GLY A 112 -3.91 1.85 -16.89
CA GLY A 112 -3.19 2.81 -16.07
C GLY A 112 -3.85 3.18 -14.73
N PHE A 113 -5.08 2.74 -14.44
CA PHE A 113 -5.76 3.02 -13.17
C PHE A 113 -5.36 2.00 -12.09
N PRO A 114 -4.62 2.40 -11.05
CA PRO A 114 -4.03 1.46 -10.08
C PRO A 114 -4.96 1.17 -8.90
N ALA A 115 -4.80 -0.02 -8.31
CA ALA A 115 -5.38 -0.40 -7.04
C ALA A 115 -4.35 -1.23 -6.25
N LEU A 116 -3.99 -0.73 -5.07
CA LEU A 116 -2.97 -1.31 -4.19
C LEU A 116 -3.63 -1.82 -2.90
N VAL A 117 -3.06 -2.89 -2.34
CA VAL A 117 -3.52 -3.50 -1.09
C VAL A 117 -2.35 -4.08 -0.29
N ALA A 118 -2.42 -3.99 1.03
CA ALA A 118 -1.51 -4.71 1.92
C ALA A 118 -2.23 -5.24 3.15
N SER A 119 -1.78 -6.38 3.67
CA SER A 119 -2.30 -7.00 4.90
C SER A 119 -1.19 -7.51 5.79
N SER A 120 -1.39 -7.35 7.10
CA SER A 120 -0.54 -7.96 8.13
C SER A 120 -1.22 -9.19 8.71
N VAL A 121 -0.51 -10.31 8.79
CA VAL A 121 -0.99 -11.56 9.38
C VAL A 121 0.10 -12.18 10.26
N VAL A 122 -0.31 -12.97 11.25
CA VAL A 122 0.62 -13.74 12.09
C VAL A 122 0.69 -15.17 11.55
N VAL A 123 1.89 -15.64 11.24
CA VAL A 123 2.11 -16.97 10.67
C VAL A 123 1.66 -18.06 11.65
N GLY A 124 0.81 -18.98 11.18
CA GLY A 124 0.27 -20.08 11.99
C GLY A 124 -0.94 -19.71 12.85
N ALA A 125 -1.35 -18.44 12.86
CA ALA A 125 -2.54 -18.00 13.59
C ALA A 125 -3.82 -18.48 12.90
N THR A 126 -4.71 -19.10 13.67
CA THR A 126 -6.00 -19.62 13.20
C THR A 126 -7.09 -19.31 14.23
N LYS A 127 -8.35 -19.63 13.91
CA LYS A 127 -9.46 -19.45 14.87
C LYS A 127 -9.30 -20.32 16.11
N ASP A 128 -8.77 -21.53 15.95
CA ASP A 128 -8.53 -22.49 17.04
C ASP A 128 -7.25 -22.17 17.82
N LYS A 129 -6.26 -21.56 17.15
CA LYS A 129 -4.99 -21.11 17.73
C LYS A 129 -4.73 -19.64 17.37
N PRO A 130 -5.47 -18.70 17.97
CA PRO A 130 -5.32 -17.29 17.65
C PRO A 130 -4.01 -16.74 18.22
N ALA A 131 -3.38 -15.82 17.48
CA ALA A 131 -2.19 -15.13 17.95
C ALA A 131 -2.53 -14.22 19.14
N THR A 132 -1.56 -14.02 20.04
CA THR A 132 -1.68 -13.17 21.22
C THR A 132 -0.48 -12.22 21.30
N GLY A 133 -0.50 -11.30 22.28
CA GLY A 133 0.61 -10.39 22.55
C GLY A 133 0.81 -9.34 21.47
N LEU A 134 2.03 -8.84 21.36
CA LEU A 134 2.34 -7.62 20.60
C LEU A 134 1.99 -7.73 19.11
N ALA A 135 2.18 -8.89 18.48
CA ALA A 135 1.81 -9.09 17.08
C ALA A 135 0.29 -9.00 16.87
N ALA A 136 -0.51 -9.58 17.78
CA ALA A 136 -1.97 -9.47 17.74
C ALA A 136 -2.44 -8.04 17.99
N ASP A 137 -1.79 -7.34 18.93
CA ASP A 137 -2.07 -5.93 19.23
C ASP A 137 -1.81 -5.03 18.03
N LEU A 138 -0.68 -5.19 17.34
CA LEU A 138 -0.35 -4.42 16.15
C LEU A 138 -1.30 -4.71 14.98
N VAL A 139 -1.64 -5.96 14.71
CA VAL A 139 -2.60 -6.30 13.65
C VAL A 139 -3.96 -5.65 13.92
N HIS A 140 -4.44 -5.70 15.17
CA HIS A 140 -5.70 -5.08 15.54
C HIS A 140 -5.62 -3.55 15.50
N ALA A 141 -4.55 -2.96 16.01
CA ALA A 141 -4.35 -1.51 15.98
C ALA A 141 -4.31 -0.98 14.55
N ALA A 142 -3.58 -1.63 13.64
CA ALA A 142 -3.53 -1.25 12.22
C ALA A 142 -4.93 -1.31 11.59
N HIS A 143 -5.73 -2.33 11.91
CA HIS A 143 -7.12 -2.43 11.46
C HIS A 143 -8.00 -1.28 11.98
N LEU A 144 -7.99 -1.02 13.28
CA LEU A 144 -8.78 0.07 13.87
C LEU A 144 -8.39 1.43 13.26
N THR A 145 -7.09 1.67 13.07
CA THR A 145 -6.58 2.89 12.46
C THR A 145 -6.99 3.00 10.98
N ALA A 146 -6.97 1.90 10.21
CA ALA A 146 -7.48 1.86 8.84
C ALA A 146 -8.98 2.15 8.76
N GLU A 147 -9.78 1.59 9.67
CA GLU A 147 -11.22 1.82 9.76
C GLU A 147 -11.57 3.26 10.15
N ALA A 148 -10.79 3.89 11.04
CA ALA A 148 -10.90 5.30 11.35
C ALA A 148 -10.55 6.18 10.13
N ALA A 149 -9.45 5.89 9.43
CA ALA A 149 -9.03 6.64 8.25
C ALA A 149 -10.12 6.62 7.16
N LEU A 150 -10.70 5.43 6.89
CA LEU A 150 -11.81 5.26 5.95
C LEU A 150 -13.03 6.11 6.32
N ARG A 151 -13.27 6.39 7.60
CA ARG A 151 -14.40 7.21 8.06
C ARG A 151 -14.11 8.71 8.08
N LEU A 152 -12.85 9.09 8.18
CA LEU A 152 -12.41 10.49 8.18
C LEU A 152 -12.30 11.09 6.77
N ILE A 153 -12.03 10.26 5.75
CA ILE A 153 -12.00 10.70 4.35
C ILE A 153 -13.43 11.01 3.89
N ARG A 154 -13.76 12.30 3.83
CA ARG A 154 -15.07 12.83 3.45
C ARG A 154 -14.90 14.10 2.62
N ASP A 155 -15.81 14.32 1.69
CA ASP A 155 -15.83 15.51 0.84
C ASP A 155 -15.83 16.79 1.70
N GLY A 156 -14.94 17.72 1.36
CA GLY A 156 -14.76 18.98 2.10
C GLY A 156 -13.98 18.86 3.42
N LYS A 157 -13.57 17.66 3.85
CA LYS A 157 -12.72 17.48 5.05
C LYS A 157 -11.24 17.60 4.75
N SER A 158 -10.47 17.96 5.77
CA SER A 158 -9.03 18.21 5.68
C SER A 158 -8.20 16.96 5.97
N SER A 159 -7.12 16.76 5.20
CA SER A 159 -6.15 15.70 5.50
C SER A 159 -5.41 15.91 6.82
N ALA A 160 -5.27 17.16 7.28
CA ALA A 160 -4.66 17.47 8.58
C ALA A 160 -5.55 17.06 9.76
N GLU A 161 -6.86 17.24 9.66
CA GLU A 161 -7.82 16.76 10.66
C GLU A 161 -7.76 15.23 10.75
N THR A 162 -7.71 14.57 9.59
CA THR A 162 -7.55 13.11 9.52
C THR A 162 -6.26 12.67 10.22
N ALA A 163 -5.12 13.29 9.89
CA ALA A 163 -3.84 12.99 10.52
C ALA A 163 -3.87 13.17 12.05
N ALA A 164 -4.43 14.27 12.55
CA ALA A 164 -4.53 14.53 13.98
C ALA A 164 -5.35 13.46 14.72
N THR A 165 -6.51 13.07 14.18
CA THR A 165 -7.35 12.02 14.77
C THR A 165 -6.67 10.65 14.74
N LEU A 166 -6.01 10.30 13.64
CA LEU A 166 -5.26 9.05 13.53
C LEU A 166 -4.09 8.99 14.52
N LYS A 167 -3.38 10.11 14.72
CA LYS A 167 -2.31 10.22 15.72
C LYS A 167 -2.83 10.06 17.15
N LYS A 168 -4.00 10.64 17.45
CA LYS A 168 -4.68 10.45 18.75
C LYS A 168 -5.04 8.98 18.98
N LEU A 169 -5.61 8.32 17.96
CA LEU A 169 -5.99 6.91 18.03
C LEU A 169 -4.78 5.99 18.27
N THR A 170 -3.69 6.15 17.51
CA THR A 170 -2.50 5.31 17.72
C THR A 170 -1.84 5.55 19.08
N GLY A 171 -1.84 6.80 19.55
CA GLY A 171 -1.37 7.12 20.90
C GLY A 171 -2.17 6.40 21.99
N GLU A 172 -3.50 6.30 21.84
CA GLU A 172 -4.35 5.57 22.78
C GLU A 172 -4.14 4.05 22.75
N LEU A 173 -3.81 3.52 21.57
CA LEU A 173 -3.46 2.12 21.37
C LEU A 173 -2.02 1.79 21.76
N ASN A 174 -1.23 2.76 22.23
CA ASN A 174 0.19 2.64 22.57
C ASN A 174 1.06 2.09 21.42
N VAL A 175 0.76 2.53 20.20
CA VAL A 175 1.54 2.22 18.99
C VAL A 175 1.93 3.52 18.29
N SER A 176 3.00 3.50 17.52
CA SER A 176 3.47 4.67 16.78
C SER A 176 3.15 4.55 15.31
N PHE A 177 2.61 5.59 14.69
CA PHE A 177 2.62 5.71 13.24
C PHE A 177 4.06 5.81 12.75
N VAL A 178 4.40 5.05 11.72
CA VAL A 178 5.74 5.13 11.12
C VAL A 178 5.96 6.52 10.54
N GLU A 179 7.13 7.09 10.85
CA GLU A 179 7.56 8.39 10.40
C GLU A 179 7.68 8.43 8.87
N GLY A 180 7.16 9.50 8.29
CA GLY A 180 7.25 9.83 6.88
C GLY A 180 6.44 8.96 5.92
N MET A 181 5.60 8.06 6.43
CA MET A 181 4.66 7.30 5.62
C MET A 181 3.48 8.15 5.16
N ILE A 182 3.12 7.97 3.88
CA ILE A 182 2.17 8.83 3.19
C ILE A 182 1.09 7.98 2.53
N SER A 183 -0.17 8.31 2.82
CA SER A 183 -1.29 7.87 1.98
C SER A 183 -1.44 8.84 0.81
N HIS A 184 -1.31 8.34 -0.41
CA HIS A 184 -1.35 9.15 -1.62
C HIS A 184 -2.68 9.06 -2.34
N SER A 185 -3.10 10.17 -2.92
CA SER A 185 -4.04 10.12 -4.04
C SER A 185 -3.38 9.45 -5.25
N VAL A 186 -4.17 8.72 -6.04
CA VAL A 186 -3.72 8.02 -7.25
C VAL A 186 -4.59 8.40 -8.45
N SER A 187 -4.01 8.33 -9.65
CA SER A 187 -4.70 8.61 -10.90
C SER A 187 -4.22 7.67 -12.00
N LYS A 188 -4.79 7.81 -13.20
CA LYS A 188 -4.26 7.13 -14.39
C LYS A 188 -2.75 7.37 -14.50
N ASP A 189 -1.99 6.29 -14.62
CA ASP A 189 -0.53 6.26 -14.80
C ASP A 189 0.25 6.97 -13.69
N ARG A 190 -0.30 7.12 -12.48
CA ARG A 190 0.38 7.77 -11.35
C ARG A 190 0.05 7.11 -10.01
N LEU A 191 1.05 6.47 -9.41
CA LEU A 191 0.97 5.81 -8.10
C LEU A 191 1.08 6.76 -6.90
N ALA A 192 1.55 7.99 -7.11
CA ALA A 192 1.63 9.01 -6.08
C ALA A 192 1.33 10.39 -6.68
N HIS A 193 0.15 10.92 -6.38
CA HIS A 193 -0.31 12.25 -6.75
C HIS A 193 -0.22 13.22 -5.55
N ASP A 194 -0.49 14.50 -5.81
CA ASP A 194 -0.20 15.63 -4.91
C ASP A 194 -1.05 15.68 -3.63
N LYS A 195 -2.29 15.15 -3.63
CA LYS A 195 -3.09 15.10 -2.40
C LYS A 195 -2.58 13.95 -1.52
N MET A 196 -2.30 14.26 -0.27
CA MET A 196 -1.67 13.32 0.67
C MET A 196 -2.23 13.43 2.08
N ILE A 197 -2.14 12.31 2.81
CA ILE A 197 -2.34 12.23 4.26
C ILE A 197 -1.03 11.75 4.86
N ILE A 198 -0.48 12.53 5.79
CA ILE A 198 0.76 12.20 6.51
C ILE A 198 0.52 12.40 8.00
N VAL A 199 0.61 11.30 8.76
CA VAL A 199 0.24 11.29 10.19
C VAL A 199 1.43 11.65 11.08
N ASN A 200 2.60 11.12 10.75
CA ASN A 200 3.85 11.36 11.46
C ASN A 200 4.92 11.86 10.48
N PRO A 201 4.89 13.13 10.07
CA PRO A 201 5.88 13.65 9.11
C PRO A 201 7.28 13.70 9.72
N SER A 202 8.31 13.45 8.91
CA SER A 202 9.69 13.80 9.27
C SER A 202 9.88 15.31 9.35
N ASP A 203 10.97 15.77 9.97
CA ASP A 203 11.29 17.20 10.09
C ASP A 203 11.33 17.93 8.73
N GLN A 204 11.79 17.24 7.69
CA GLN A 204 11.83 17.79 6.34
C GLN A 204 10.44 17.85 5.73
N GLN A 205 9.64 16.79 5.86
CA GLN A 205 8.28 16.76 5.34
C GLN A 205 7.38 17.77 6.05
N ALA A 206 7.50 17.93 7.36
CA ALA A 206 6.70 18.89 8.13
C ALA A 206 6.81 20.33 7.60
N LYS A 207 7.94 20.69 6.96
CA LYS A 207 8.17 22.00 6.34
C LYS A 207 7.53 22.15 4.95
N MET A 208 7.25 21.03 4.27
CA MET A 208 6.76 20.99 2.89
C MET A 208 5.30 20.55 2.77
N VAL A 209 4.78 19.85 3.78
CA VAL A 209 3.43 19.30 3.78
C VAL A 209 2.41 20.42 3.76
N GLN A 210 1.60 20.45 2.70
CA GLN A 210 0.42 21.28 2.62
C GLN A 210 -0.82 20.39 2.82
N PRO A 211 -1.66 20.68 3.82
CA PRO A 211 -2.93 19.98 3.98
C PRO A 211 -3.77 20.08 2.69
N CYS A 212 -4.44 18.99 2.33
CA CYS A 212 -5.35 18.97 1.21
C CYS A 212 -6.79 18.83 1.69
N VAL A 213 -7.73 19.28 0.86
CA VAL A 213 -9.16 19.04 1.05
C VAL A 213 -9.56 17.88 0.16
N PHE A 214 -10.22 16.88 0.75
CA PHE A 214 -10.75 15.76 -0.02
C PHE A 214 -11.94 16.22 -0.85
N SER A 215 -12.05 15.69 -2.06
CA SER A 215 -13.10 16.01 -3.02
C SER A 215 -13.75 14.74 -3.53
N ASN A 216 -15.05 14.80 -3.83
CA ASN A 216 -15.71 13.71 -4.53
C ASN A 216 -14.92 13.28 -5.78
N TYR A 217 -14.85 11.97 -5.97
CA TYR A 217 -14.12 11.23 -6.99
C TYR A 217 -12.60 11.24 -6.84
N ASP A 218 -12.05 11.75 -5.73
CA ASP A 218 -10.68 11.44 -5.35
C ASP A 218 -10.52 9.92 -5.14
N VAL A 219 -9.42 9.37 -5.63
CA VAL A 219 -8.99 8.00 -5.32
C VAL A 219 -7.76 8.08 -4.44
N PHE A 220 -7.80 7.41 -3.29
CA PHE A 220 -6.70 7.34 -2.35
C PHE A 220 -6.27 5.91 -2.13
N VAL A 221 -4.96 5.69 -2.12
CA VAL A 221 -4.34 4.55 -1.45
C VAL A 221 -4.07 5.00 -0.01
N VAL A 222 -4.89 4.50 0.91
CA VAL A 222 -4.72 4.71 2.35
C VAL A 222 -3.76 3.67 2.86
N ASP A 223 -2.66 4.12 3.45
CA ASP A 223 -1.57 3.28 3.93
C ASP A 223 -1.32 3.55 5.42
N VAL A 224 -1.66 2.57 6.24
CA VAL A 224 -1.49 2.59 7.69
C VAL A 224 -0.32 1.69 8.03
N ALA A 225 0.82 2.31 8.30
CA ALA A 225 2.03 1.68 8.79
C ALA A 225 2.26 2.07 10.25
N ILE A 226 2.28 1.09 11.15
CA ILE A 226 2.48 1.30 12.58
C ILE A 226 3.58 0.40 13.15
N SER A 227 4.17 0.85 14.24
CA SER A 227 5.28 0.20 14.94
C SER A 227 4.98 0.05 16.43
N SER A 228 5.50 -1.02 17.02
CA SER A 228 5.57 -1.18 18.48
C SER A 228 6.63 -0.31 19.15
N ALA A 229 7.48 0.36 18.40
CA ALA A 229 8.55 1.22 18.86
C ALA A 229 8.22 2.70 18.59
N GLU A 230 9.22 3.52 18.29
CA GLU A 230 9.06 4.96 18.00
C GLU A 230 8.52 5.22 16.59
N GLY A 231 8.44 4.20 15.73
CA GLY A 231 8.04 4.34 14.33
C GLY A 231 9.11 4.98 13.46
N LYS A 232 10.37 4.98 13.88
CA LYS A 232 11.49 5.40 13.03
C LYS A 232 11.98 4.21 12.24
N VAL A 233 11.95 4.33 10.92
CA VAL A 233 12.42 3.30 10.01
C VAL A 233 13.52 3.84 9.11
N GLU A 234 14.47 2.99 8.79
CA GLU A 234 15.63 3.31 7.96
C GLU A 234 15.78 2.25 6.87
N PRO A 235 16.39 2.60 5.71
CA PRO A 235 16.78 1.59 4.73
C PRO A 235 17.69 0.53 5.35
N ASN A 236 17.40 -0.75 5.11
CA ASN A 236 18.29 -1.83 5.53
C ASN A 236 19.46 -1.96 4.54
N ASP A 237 20.63 -1.47 4.93
CA ASP A 237 21.86 -1.50 4.11
C ASP A 237 22.34 -2.91 3.72
N ASN A 238 21.89 -3.95 4.43
CA ASN A 238 22.24 -5.35 4.12
C ASN A 238 21.29 -5.98 3.09
N LEU A 239 20.14 -5.34 2.80
CA LEU A 239 19.14 -5.83 1.87
C LEU A 239 19.15 -5.00 0.59
N ARG A 240 19.05 -5.69 -0.54
CA ARG A 240 19.07 -5.02 -1.85
C ARG A 240 17.69 -4.48 -2.19
N THR A 241 17.64 -3.23 -2.62
CA THR A 241 16.48 -2.68 -3.32
C THR A 241 16.29 -3.38 -4.66
N ASN A 242 15.09 -3.90 -4.89
CA ASN A 242 14.75 -4.63 -6.12
C ASN A 242 13.49 -4.10 -6.81
N ILE A 243 12.81 -3.11 -6.23
CA ILE A 243 11.58 -2.51 -6.77
C ILE A 243 11.84 -1.07 -7.16
N TYR A 244 11.43 -0.73 -8.38
CA TYR A 244 11.66 0.58 -8.98
C TYR A 244 10.42 1.05 -9.73
N CYS A 245 10.29 2.36 -9.91
CA CYS A 245 9.21 2.96 -10.69
C CYS A 245 9.73 4.15 -11.51
N ARG A 246 9.21 4.35 -12.72
CA ARG A 246 9.52 5.54 -13.54
C ARG A 246 8.79 6.76 -12.97
N THR A 247 9.50 7.86 -12.79
CA THR A 247 8.93 9.13 -12.29
C THR A 247 8.21 9.93 -13.37
N GLY A 248 8.51 9.65 -14.64
CA GLY A 248 8.13 10.49 -15.79
C GLY A 248 9.15 11.58 -16.10
N ASP A 249 10.09 11.84 -15.19
CA ASP A 249 11.14 12.83 -15.39
C ASP A 249 12.13 12.40 -16.48
N THR A 250 12.61 13.40 -17.22
CA THR A 250 13.56 13.23 -18.30
C THR A 250 14.94 13.74 -17.89
N TYR A 251 15.96 12.92 -18.08
CA TYR A 251 17.36 13.29 -17.88
C TYR A 251 18.22 12.68 -19.00
N SER A 252 19.28 13.38 -19.39
CA SER A 252 20.24 12.90 -20.38
C SER A 252 21.21 11.88 -19.78
N LEU A 253 20.72 10.64 -19.61
CA LEU A 253 21.50 9.52 -19.05
C LEU A 253 22.74 9.22 -19.89
N ARG A 254 23.89 9.08 -19.22
CA ARG A 254 25.20 8.87 -19.84
C ARG A 254 25.46 7.40 -20.16
N LEU A 255 25.07 6.47 -19.29
CA LEU A 255 25.35 5.05 -19.52
C LEU A 255 24.37 4.44 -20.53
N LYS A 256 24.90 3.59 -21.41
CA LYS A 256 24.08 2.84 -22.39
C LYS A 256 23.09 1.90 -21.69
N THR A 257 23.51 1.29 -20.58
CA THR A 257 22.67 0.41 -19.75
C THR A 257 21.49 1.18 -19.13
N SER A 258 21.71 2.38 -18.61
CA SER A 258 20.62 3.22 -18.05
C SER A 258 19.57 3.57 -19.09
N ARG A 259 19.99 3.99 -20.29
CA ARG A 259 19.05 4.27 -21.40
C ARG A 259 18.27 3.01 -21.81
N ALA A 260 18.92 1.85 -21.86
CA ALA A 260 18.27 0.59 -22.19
C ALA A 260 17.20 0.21 -21.15
N VAL A 261 17.53 0.29 -19.85
CA VAL A 261 16.58 -0.01 -18.77
C VAL A 261 15.39 0.93 -18.77
N VAL A 262 15.61 2.23 -18.96
CA VAL A 262 14.51 3.20 -19.04
C VAL A 262 13.59 2.91 -20.22
N SER A 263 14.16 2.59 -21.39
CA SER A 263 13.39 2.22 -22.57
C SER A 263 12.56 0.95 -22.34
N GLU A 264 13.17 -0.08 -21.77
CA GLU A 264 12.49 -1.33 -21.45
C GLU A 264 11.38 -1.10 -20.41
N ALA A 265 11.69 -0.42 -19.30
CA ALA A 265 10.74 -0.15 -18.23
C ALA A 265 9.54 0.68 -18.71
N SER A 266 9.78 1.73 -19.50
CA SER A 266 8.69 2.54 -20.07
C SER A 266 7.82 1.75 -21.05
N SER A 267 8.39 0.84 -21.83
CA SER A 267 7.64 -0.01 -22.77
C SER A 267 6.80 -1.07 -22.04
N ARG A 268 7.37 -1.71 -21.01
CA ARG A 268 6.76 -2.89 -20.36
C ARG A 268 5.87 -2.54 -19.17
N PHE A 269 6.23 -1.52 -18.40
CA PHE A 269 5.59 -1.18 -17.14
C PHE A 269 5.02 0.25 -17.12
N GLY A 270 5.38 1.09 -18.09
CA GLY A 270 4.99 2.49 -18.12
C GLY A 270 5.53 3.22 -16.89
N THR A 271 4.60 3.67 -16.03
CA THR A 271 4.86 4.34 -14.74
C THR A 271 4.44 3.48 -13.54
N MET A 272 4.15 2.19 -13.76
CA MET A 272 3.92 1.25 -12.66
C MET A 272 5.26 0.82 -12.06
N ALA A 273 5.22 0.41 -10.79
CA ALA A 273 6.38 -0.16 -10.14
C ALA A 273 6.64 -1.56 -10.70
N PHE A 274 7.92 -1.91 -10.82
CA PHE A 274 8.38 -3.18 -11.35
C PHE A 274 9.52 -3.74 -10.51
N HIS A 275 9.64 -5.06 -10.52
CA HIS A 275 10.73 -5.76 -9.90
C HIS A 275 11.87 -5.95 -10.90
N ILE A 276 13.13 -5.79 -10.47
CA ILE A 276 14.30 -5.92 -11.35
C ILE A 276 14.38 -7.28 -12.05
N ARG A 277 13.88 -8.35 -11.41
CA ARG A 277 13.76 -9.71 -11.99
C ARG A 277 12.90 -9.77 -13.26
N GLN A 278 12.01 -8.80 -13.45
CA GLN A 278 11.12 -8.77 -14.60
C GLN A 278 11.84 -8.25 -15.85
N LEU A 279 12.99 -7.58 -15.71
CA LEU A 279 13.79 -7.08 -16.83
C LEU A 279 14.55 -8.21 -17.53
N GLU A 280 14.84 -8.04 -18.83
CA GLU A 280 15.53 -9.05 -19.65
C GLU A 280 16.93 -9.41 -19.12
N ASP A 281 17.69 -8.43 -18.63
CA ASP A 281 19.01 -8.64 -18.01
C ASP A 281 19.09 -7.89 -16.68
N SER A 282 18.63 -8.53 -15.61
CA SER A 282 18.58 -7.96 -14.26
C SER A 282 19.95 -7.54 -13.73
N THR A 283 21.02 -8.22 -14.15
CA THR A 283 22.40 -7.92 -13.73
C THR A 283 22.88 -6.61 -14.33
N LYS A 284 22.74 -6.41 -15.65
CA LYS A 284 23.07 -5.13 -16.29
C LYS A 284 22.13 -4.02 -15.86
N ALA A 285 20.86 -4.36 -15.63
CA ALA A 285 19.85 -3.40 -15.24
C ALA A 285 20.18 -2.70 -13.91
N ARG A 286 20.74 -3.44 -12.95
CA ARG A 286 21.09 -2.91 -11.63
C ARG A 286 22.03 -1.71 -11.70
N MET A 287 23.07 -1.79 -12.53
CA MET A 287 23.98 -0.65 -12.72
C MET A 287 23.29 0.54 -13.38
N GLY A 288 22.39 0.30 -14.34
CA GLY A 288 21.64 1.36 -15.00
C GLY A 288 20.67 2.08 -14.04
N LEU A 289 20.01 1.32 -13.17
CA LEU A 289 19.05 1.86 -12.19
C LEU A 289 19.70 2.75 -11.14
N LEU A 290 20.99 2.56 -10.83
CA LEU A 290 21.73 3.43 -9.93
C LEU A 290 21.82 4.86 -10.47
N GLU A 291 22.27 5.04 -11.73
CA GLU A 291 22.31 6.35 -12.40
C GLU A 291 20.89 6.93 -12.53
N CYS A 292 19.90 6.10 -12.89
CA CYS A 292 18.51 6.56 -13.04
C CYS A 292 17.95 7.11 -11.73
N THR A 293 18.21 6.43 -10.61
CA THR A 293 17.72 6.85 -9.29
C THR A 293 18.43 8.11 -8.81
N GLN A 294 19.75 8.18 -9.00
CA GLN A 294 20.55 9.35 -8.64
C GLN A 294 20.08 10.63 -9.35
N HIS A 295 19.55 10.50 -10.56
CA HIS A 295 19.05 11.63 -11.36
C HIS A 295 17.53 11.77 -11.38
N GLY A 296 16.81 11.09 -10.48
CA GLY A 296 15.35 11.23 -10.33
C GLY A 296 14.52 10.65 -11.50
N VAL A 297 15.14 9.87 -12.38
CA VAL A 297 14.49 9.22 -13.53
C VAL A 297 13.70 8.00 -13.08
N THR A 298 14.13 7.36 -11.99
CA THR A 298 13.39 6.29 -11.32
C THR A 298 13.36 6.52 -9.83
N ASN A 299 12.26 6.16 -9.19
CA ASN A 299 12.21 6.00 -7.74
C ASN A 299 12.61 4.58 -7.38
N ALA A 300 13.40 4.43 -6.33
CA ALA A 300 13.74 3.15 -5.73
C ALA A 300 12.87 2.95 -4.47
N TYR A 301 12.24 1.79 -4.35
CA TYR A 301 11.47 1.42 -3.16
C TYR A 301 12.35 0.58 -2.25
N GLU A 302 13.09 1.29 -1.38
CA GLU A 302 14.03 0.68 -0.44
C GLU A 302 13.31 -0.19 0.59
N VAL A 303 13.98 -1.23 1.06
CA VAL A 303 13.49 -2.08 2.15
C VAL A 303 13.68 -1.31 3.45
N LEU A 304 12.60 -0.81 4.02
CA LEU A 304 12.64 -0.06 5.27
C LEU A 304 12.48 -1.01 6.46
N GLU A 305 13.22 -0.78 7.53
CA GLU A 305 13.11 -1.53 8.77
C GLU A 305 13.09 -0.63 10.00
N ASP A 306 12.32 -1.05 11.00
CA ASP A 306 12.42 -0.50 12.35
C ASP A 306 13.58 -1.18 13.10
N LYS A 307 13.92 -0.65 14.28
CA LYS A 307 14.99 -1.15 15.13
C LYS A 307 14.84 -2.65 15.40
N LYS A 308 15.99 -3.29 15.64
CA LYS A 308 16.05 -4.69 16.05
C LYS A 308 15.10 -4.93 17.25
N ASP A 309 14.30 -5.99 17.15
CA ASP A 309 13.28 -6.43 18.11
C ASP A 309 11.95 -5.64 18.12
N ALA A 310 11.80 -4.58 17.31
CA ALA A 310 10.48 -4.00 17.06
C ALA A 310 9.62 -4.92 16.17
N LEU A 311 8.32 -4.71 16.21
CA LEU A 311 7.38 -5.29 15.25
C LEU A 311 6.66 -4.16 14.52
N THR A 312 6.42 -4.36 13.23
CA THR A 312 5.64 -3.43 12.41
C THR A 312 4.45 -4.15 11.79
N ALA A 313 3.30 -3.46 11.79
CA ALA A 313 2.11 -3.87 11.04
C ALA A 313 1.77 -2.81 10.01
N ARG A 314 1.33 -3.27 8.84
CA ARG A 314 0.89 -2.44 7.74
C ARG A 314 -0.43 -2.95 7.16
N VAL A 315 -1.36 -2.04 6.97
CA VAL A 315 -2.64 -2.25 6.28
C VAL A 315 -2.76 -1.16 5.23
N MET A 316 -2.99 -1.56 3.97
CA MET A 316 -3.17 -0.62 2.87
C MET A 316 -4.43 -0.99 2.08
N PHE A 317 -5.21 0.02 1.70
CA PHE A 317 -6.35 -0.16 0.81
C PHE A 317 -6.57 1.05 -0.10
N THR A 318 -7.07 0.78 -1.30
CA THR A 318 -7.54 1.77 -2.25
C THR A 318 -9.03 2.07 -2.01
N THR A 319 -9.38 3.35 -1.97
CA THR A 319 -10.76 3.84 -1.82
C THR A 319 -11.07 4.93 -2.83
N VAL A 320 -12.33 4.96 -3.31
CA VAL A 320 -12.86 6.03 -4.16
C VAL A 320 -13.85 6.85 -3.34
N LEU A 321 -13.62 8.15 -3.18
CA LEU A 321 -14.53 9.03 -2.45
C LEU A 321 -15.77 9.33 -3.31
N LEU A 322 -16.90 8.67 -3.04
CA LEU A 322 -18.16 8.96 -3.75
C LEU A 322 -19.03 9.96 -2.95
N PRO A 323 -20.05 10.58 -3.56
CA PRO A 323 -20.94 11.51 -2.85
C PRO A 323 -21.64 10.94 -1.60
N ALA A 324 -21.80 9.61 -1.53
CA ALA A 324 -22.37 8.91 -0.38
C ALA A 324 -21.34 8.58 0.72
N GLY A 325 -20.07 8.95 0.54
CA GLY A 325 -18.93 8.51 1.33
C GLY A 325 -18.01 7.56 0.54
N PRO A 326 -16.84 7.24 1.12
CA PRO A 326 -15.81 6.44 0.47
C PRO A 326 -16.26 5.01 0.22
N LEU A 327 -15.97 4.55 -0.99
CA LEU A 327 -16.09 3.17 -1.42
C LEU A 327 -14.70 2.53 -1.36
N LYS A 328 -14.44 1.74 -0.32
CA LYS A 328 -13.28 0.86 -0.24
C LYS A 328 -13.39 -0.20 -1.35
N ILE A 329 -12.47 -0.20 -2.31
CA ILE A 329 -12.51 -1.11 -3.48
C ILE A 329 -11.56 -2.30 -3.33
N THR A 330 -10.43 -2.13 -2.64
CA THR A 330 -9.57 -3.26 -2.24
C THR A 330 -9.82 -3.66 -0.80
N ASP A 331 -9.69 -4.95 -0.51
CA ASP A 331 -10.00 -5.51 0.80
C ASP A 331 -8.79 -6.22 1.39
N TYR A 332 -8.09 -5.49 2.27
CA TYR A 332 -7.11 -6.10 3.17
C TYR A 332 -7.81 -7.11 4.09
N LYS A 333 -7.09 -8.14 4.52
CA LYS A 333 -7.65 -9.22 5.33
C LYS A 333 -7.37 -8.99 6.80
N TYR A 334 -8.44 -9.02 7.57
CA TYR A 334 -8.44 -8.95 9.02
C TYR A 334 -9.55 -9.85 9.55
N ASP A 335 -9.23 -10.73 10.51
CA ASP A 335 -10.19 -11.57 11.21
C ASP A 335 -9.87 -11.53 12.70
N ILE A 336 -10.71 -10.85 13.48
CA ILE A 336 -10.60 -10.77 14.94
C ILE A 336 -10.61 -12.16 15.60
N GLN A 337 -11.14 -13.21 14.96
CA GLN A 337 -11.11 -14.56 15.52
C GLN A 337 -9.71 -15.21 15.45
N THR A 338 -8.82 -14.70 14.61
CA THR A 338 -7.44 -15.21 14.46
C THR A 338 -6.43 -14.49 15.35
N VAL A 339 -6.84 -13.42 16.04
CA VAL A 339 -6.00 -12.64 16.95
C VAL A 339 -6.74 -12.36 18.26
N LYS A 340 -6.03 -12.33 19.38
CA LYS A 340 -6.55 -11.95 20.70
C LYS A 340 -5.79 -10.73 21.21
N PRO A 341 -6.12 -9.52 20.70
CA PRO A 341 -5.48 -8.29 21.13
C PRO A 341 -5.88 -7.94 22.57
N ALA A 342 -4.95 -7.38 23.32
CA ALA A 342 -5.16 -6.72 24.60
C ALA A 342 -5.43 -5.21 24.44
N VAL A 343 -5.01 -4.61 23.32
CA VAL A 343 -5.30 -3.20 23.02
C VAL A 343 -6.78 -2.99 22.69
N ALA A 344 -7.32 -1.88 23.18
CA ALA A 344 -8.69 -1.46 22.93
C ALA A 344 -8.82 0.06 23.01
N VAL A 345 -9.74 0.61 22.21
CA VAL A 345 -10.11 2.03 22.28
C VAL A 345 -11.05 2.25 23.47
N LYS A 346 -10.77 3.28 24.26
CA LYS A 346 -11.47 3.72 25.46
C LYS A 346 -12.17 5.07 25.27
N SER A 347 -11.63 5.93 24.42
CA SER A 347 -12.18 7.25 24.11
C SER A 347 -13.53 7.13 23.43
N LYS A 348 -14.55 7.73 24.05
CA LYS A 348 -15.93 7.75 23.53
C LYS A 348 -16.01 8.33 22.12
N GLU A 349 -15.27 9.41 21.85
CA GLU A 349 -15.22 10.06 20.53
C GLU A 349 -14.66 9.12 19.44
N LEU A 350 -13.61 8.36 19.76
CA LEU A 350 -12.99 7.44 18.81
C LEU A 350 -13.85 6.19 18.60
N LEU A 351 -14.53 5.71 19.65
CA LEU A 351 -15.51 4.64 19.54
C LEU A 351 -16.71 5.08 18.66
N GLU A 352 -17.24 6.28 18.90
CA GLU A 352 -18.30 6.86 18.05
C GLU A 352 -17.86 7.00 16.59
N LEU A 353 -16.60 7.40 16.36
CA LEU A 353 -16.02 7.41 15.01
C LEU A 353 -16.01 6.00 14.41
N LEU A 354 -15.50 5.00 15.11
CA LEU A 354 -15.39 3.62 14.59
C LEU A 354 -16.76 2.97 14.34
N ASP A 355 -17.76 3.30 15.15
CA ASP A 355 -19.14 2.83 15.00
C ASP A 355 -19.92 3.55 13.90
N ALA A 356 -19.47 4.74 13.49
CA ALA A 356 -20.15 5.50 12.44
C ALA A 356 -20.19 4.74 11.10
N PRO A 357 -21.26 4.87 10.31
CA PRO A 357 -21.33 4.24 9.00
C PRO A 357 -20.30 4.82 8.04
N VAL A 358 -19.64 3.95 7.27
CA VAL A 358 -18.67 4.38 6.25
C VAL A 358 -19.36 5.15 5.11
N ARG A 359 -20.59 4.75 4.74
CA ARG A 359 -21.38 5.39 3.67
C ARG A 359 -22.80 5.64 4.16
N VAL A 360 -23.34 6.81 3.81
CA VAL A 360 -24.72 7.19 4.15
C VAL A 360 -25.64 6.75 3.00
N THR A 361 -26.54 5.82 3.27
CA THR A 361 -27.53 5.38 2.27
C THR A 361 -28.76 6.30 2.28
N LYS A 362 -29.55 6.29 1.19
CA LYS A 362 -30.81 7.05 1.13
C LYS A 362 -31.81 6.68 2.25
N LYS A 363 -31.67 5.50 2.87
CA LYS A 363 -32.52 5.04 3.97
C LYS A 363 -32.21 5.80 5.27
N ASP A 364 -30.96 6.17 5.49
CA ASP A 364 -30.49 6.85 6.71
C ASP A 364 -30.98 8.31 6.77
N LYS A 365 -31.22 8.94 5.61
CA LYS A 365 -31.77 10.30 5.53
C LYS A 365 -33.26 10.42 5.91
N ARG A 366 -34.01 9.30 5.93
CA ARG A 366 -35.43 9.30 6.31
C ARG A 366 -35.67 9.15 7.81
N THR A 367 -34.68 8.66 8.54
CA THR A 367 -34.79 8.43 10.00
C THR A 367 -34.32 9.64 10.81
N ALA A 368 -33.63 10.59 10.18
CA ALA A 368 -33.11 11.81 10.80
C ALA A 368 -33.90 13.08 10.41
N ALA A 369 -35.04 12.92 9.74
CA ALA A 369 -35.92 14.00 9.29
C ALA A 369 -37.22 14.04 10.09
#